data_AF-X1LXP4-F1
#
_entry.id   AF-X1LXP4-F1
#
_cell.length_a   1.000
_cell.length_b   1.000
_cell.length_c   1.000
_cell.angle_alpha   90.00
_cell.angle_beta   90.00
_cell.angle_gamma   90.00
#
_symmetry.space_group_name_H-M   'P 1'
#
loop_
_entity.id
_entity.type
_entity.pdbx_description
1 polymer ?
#
loop_
_entity_poly.entity_id
_entity_poly.type
_entity_poly.pdbx_seq_one_letter_code
_entity_poly.pdbx_strand_id
1 'polypeptide(L)'
;MANDEAYVSYLEGCTAPMRDENQLHAAVVEIVALEKAEVKYSTVQNWYPGDKNGKGGIFNFVTKRGICKGNDSKISWTQVETGSAITWKYPSCILKGHNSIGEFYSVAVTNNMQQADTGTKMMHIGRNTRSTIISKGISAGNSQNSYRGLVRILKNAENARNFSQCDSLLLGDRCGAHTFPYIEADNSN
;
A
#
# COMPACT_ATOMS: atom_id res chain seq x y z
N MET A 1 -10.94 -9.72 -11.68
CA MET A 1 -10.02 -10.56 -12.45
C MET A 1 -9.76 -9.87 -13.78
N ALA A 2 -8.51 -9.84 -14.25
CA ALA A 2 -8.13 -9.39 -15.59
C ALA A 2 -7.69 -10.61 -16.38
N ASN A 3 -8.37 -10.88 -17.50
CA ASN A 3 -8.08 -12.01 -18.39
C ASN A 3 -6.76 -11.80 -19.13
N ASP A 4 -6.32 -12.83 -19.86
CA ASP A 4 -5.08 -12.77 -20.62
C ASP A 4 -5.06 -11.55 -21.55
N GLU A 5 -3.91 -10.87 -21.58
CA GLU A 5 -3.65 -9.66 -22.37
C GLU A 5 -4.56 -8.46 -22.05
N ALA A 6 -5.37 -8.52 -20.99
CA ALA A 6 -6.26 -7.44 -20.60
C ALA A 6 -5.50 -6.29 -19.91
N TYR A 7 -5.93 -5.07 -20.19
CA TYR A 7 -5.52 -3.87 -19.47
C TYR A 7 -6.72 -3.26 -18.75
N VAL A 8 -6.59 -3.04 -17.44
CA VAL A 8 -7.64 -2.39 -16.61
C VAL A 8 -7.02 -1.30 -15.76
N SER A 9 -7.63 -0.12 -15.78
CA SER A 9 -7.34 0.97 -14.85
C SER A 9 -8.58 1.26 -14.02
N TYR A 10 -8.50 1.01 -12.72
CA TYR A 10 -9.60 1.20 -11.78
C TYR A 10 -9.24 2.29 -10.77
N LEU A 11 -10.21 3.18 -10.49
CA LEU A 11 -10.07 4.26 -9.52
C LEU A 11 -11.16 4.14 -8.44
N GLU A 12 -10.71 4.07 -7.19
CA GLU A 12 -11.52 4.04 -5.99
C GLU A 12 -11.44 5.39 -5.28
N GLY A 13 -12.58 6.06 -5.14
CA GLY A 13 -12.69 7.30 -4.36
C GLY A 13 -13.69 7.12 -3.23
N CYS A 14 -13.34 7.50 -2.00
CA CYS A 14 -14.28 7.55 -0.89
C CYS A 14 -14.08 8.83 -0.06
N THR A 15 -15.20 9.47 0.29
CA THR A 15 -15.28 10.61 1.21
C THR A 15 -16.32 10.28 2.28
N ALA A 16 -16.09 10.68 3.53
CA ALA A 16 -17.07 10.50 4.61
C ALA A 16 -17.63 11.81 5.15
N PRO A 17 -18.90 11.82 5.56
CA PRO A 17 -19.46 12.89 6.39
C PRO A 17 -18.87 12.86 7.81
N MET A 18 -18.82 14.03 8.44
CA MET A 18 -18.36 14.19 9.83
C MET A 18 -19.34 13.50 10.79
N ARG A 19 -18.82 12.70 11.72
CA ARG A 19 -19.57 12.07 12.82
C ARG A 19 -18.74 12.13 14.10
N ASP A 20 -19.41 12.35 15.21
CA ASP A 20 -18.77 12.41 16.54
C ASP A 20 -18.36 11.03 17.07
N GLU A 21 -19.02 9.97 16.61
CA GLU A 21 -18.67 8.58 16.92
C GLU A 21 -17.64 8.04 15.93
N ASN A 22 -16.72 7.22 16.43
CA ASN A 22 -15.77 6.50 15.58
C ASN A 22 -16.53 5.60 14.61
N GLN A 23 -16.14 5.61 13.34
CA GLN A 23 -16.72 4.73 12.32
C GLN A 23 -15.65 3.77 11.82
N LEU A 24 -16.02 2.49 11.65
CA LEU A 24 -15.15 1.48 11.07
C LEU A 24 -15.38 1.38 9.57
N HIS A 25 -14.33 1.61 8.80
CA HIS A 25 -14.25 1.26 7.40
C HIS A 25 -13.33 0.04 7.25
N ALA A 26 -13.93 -1.13 7.03
CA ALA A 26 -13.21 -2.36 6.76
C ALA A 26 -13.57 -2.87 5.35
N ALA A 27 -12.58 -2.88 4.46
CA ALA A 27 -12.77 -3.31 3.08
C ALA A 27 -11.78 -4.42 2.71
N VAL A 28 -12.18 -5.22 1.73
CA VAL A 28 -11.35 -6.28 1.15
C VAL A 28 -11.32 -6.10 -0.36
N VAL A 29 -10.11 -6.10 -0.93
CA VAL A 29 -9.90 -6.01 -2.38
C VAL A 29 -9.05 -7.18 -2.83
N GLU A 30 -9.55 -7.91 -3.83
CA GLU A 30 -8.83 -9.01 -4.47
C GLU A 30 -8.66 -8.72 -5.97
N ILE A 31 -7.41 -8.76 -6.43
CA ILE A 31 -7.05 -8.62 -7.85
C ILE A 31 -6.35 -9.89 -8.31
N VAL A 32 -6.79 -10.43 -9.44
CA VAL A 32 -6.16 -11.56 -10.11
C VAL A 32 -5.82 -11.11 -11.53
N ALA A 33 -4.53 -11.05 -11.86
CA ALA A 33 -4.03 -10.75 -13.21
C ALA A 33 -3.52 -12.05 -13.85
N LEU A 34 -4.09 -12.41 -15.01
CA LEU A 34 -3.66 -13.58 -15.80
C LEU A 34 -2.53 -13.20 -16.78
N GLU A 35 -2.26 -14.00 -17.80
CA GLU A 35 -1.05 -13.89 -18.62
C GLU A 35 -1.01 -12.55 -19.37
N LYS A 36 0.13 -11.84 -19.28
CA LYS A 36 0.34 -10.50 -19.86
C LYS A 36 -0.70 -9.44 -19.45
N ALA A 37 -1.52 -9.71 -18.44
CA ALA A 37 -2.56 -8.79 -18.00
C ALA A 37 -1.94 -7.68 -17.12
N GLU A 38 -2.41 -6.44 -17.29
CA GLU A 38 -2.00 -5.29 -16.48
C GLU A 38 -3.21 -4.69 -15.75
N VAL A 39 -3.07 -4.53 -14.44
CA VAL A 39 -4.07 -3.88 -13.58
C VAL A 39 -3.43 -2.69 -12.86
N LYS A 40 -3.98 -1.50 -13.09
CA LYS A 40 -3.69 -0.29 -12.31
C LYS A 40 -4.84 -0.03 -11.36
N TYR A 41 -4.54 -0.04 -10.07
CA TYR A 41 -5.51 0.22 -9.01
C TYR A 41 -5.12 1.49 -8.28
N SER A 42 -5.95 2.53 -8.42
CA SER A 42 -5.72 3.83 -7.81
C SER A 42 -6.74 4.08 -6.70
N THR A 43 -6.28 4.55 -5.54
CA THR A 43 -7.17 4.94 -4.43
C THR A 43 -6.90 6.40 -4.05
N VAL A 44 -7.97 7.18 -3.96
CA VAL A 44 -7.94 8.53 -3.38
C VAL A 44 -8.93 8.57 -2.22
N GLN A 45 -8.43 8.71 -1.00
CA GLN A 45 -9.24 8.70 0.21
C GLN A 45 -9.01 9.98 1.01
N ASN A 46 -10.09 10.70 1.30
CA ASN A 46 -10.11 11.85 2.19
C ASN A 46 -11.24 11.68 3.21
N TRP A 47 -10.87 11.22 4.40
CA TRP A 47 -11.80 10.87 5.47
C TRP A 47 -11.92 11.99 6.52
N TYR A 48 -12.84 11.82 7.48
CA TYR A 48 -12.92 12.69 8.65
C TYR A 48 -11.93 12.21 9.73
N PRO A 49 -10.93 13.03 10.13
CA PRO A 49 -9.85 12.59 11.03
C PRO A 49 -10.22 12.59 12.50
N GLY A 50 -11.45 12.98 12.83
CA GLY A 50 -11.83 13.37 14.18
C GLY A 50 -11.54 14.84 14.45
N ASP A 51 -11.88 15.29 15.66
CA ASP A 51 -11.61 16.65 16.10
C ASP A 51 -10.10 16.87 16.42
N LYS A 52 -9.76 18.10 16.79
CA LYS A 52 -8.37 18.48 17.16
C LYS A 52 -7.80 17.72 18.37
N ASN A 53 -8.65 17.12 19.18
CA ASN A 53 -8.27 16.34 20.36
C ASN A 53 -8.25 14.82 20.06
N GLY A 54 -8.56 14.41 18.82
CA GLY A 54 -8.61 13.01 18.41
C GLY A 54 -9.93 12.29 18.74
N LYS A 55 -11.01 13.04 19.00
CA LYS A 55 -12.35 12.46 19.22
C LYS A 55 -13.07 12.23 17.90
N GLY A 56 -13.61 11.03 17.72
CA GLY A 56 -14.29 10.63 16.49
C GLY A 56 -13.32 10.25 15.38
N GLY A 57 -13.83 10.27 14.15
CA GLY A 57 -13.05 9.94 12.96
C GLY A 57 -13.11 8.47 12.57
N ILE A 58 -12.37 8.13 11.51
CA ILE A 58 -12.53 6.84 10.83
C ILE A 58 -11.36 5.90 11.13
N PHE A 59 -11.68 4.66 11.48
CA PHE A 59 -10.75 3.55 11.48
C PHE A 59 -10.77 2.87 10.12
N ASN A 60 -9.66 2.95 9.40
CA ASN A 60 -9.52 2.49 8.02
C ASN A 60 -8.67 1.23 7.98
N PHE A 61 -9.31 0.07 8.10
CA PHE A 61 -8.66 -1.24 8.19
C PHE A 61 -8.94 -2.05 6.94
N VAL A 62 -8.05 -1.97 5.95
CA VAL A 62 -8.31 -2.55 4.63
C VAL A 62 -7.28 -3.60 4.28
N THR A 63 -7.77 -4.74 3.81
CA THR A 63 -6.92 -5.80 3.25
C THR A 63 -7.03 -5.78 1.74
N LYS A 64 -5.97 -5.33 1.05
CA LYS A 64 -5.89 -5.38 -0.42
C LYS A 64 -4.81 -6.36 -0.85
N ARG A 65 -5.14 -7.25 -1.77
CA ARG A 65 -4.20 -8.25 -2.28
C ARG A 65 -4.37 -8.47 -3.77
N GLY A 66 -3.27 -8.37 -4.49
CA GLY A 66 -3.16 -8.69 -5.89
C GLY A 66 -2.31 -9.93 -6.07
N ILE A 67 -2.73 -10.84 -6.96
CA ILE A 67 -1.90 -11.93 -7.45
C ILE A 67 -1.65 -11.75 -8.95
N CYS A 68 -0.37 -11.59 -9.29
CA CYS A 68 0.15 -11.71 -10.63
C CYS A 68 0.27 -13.21 -10.93
N LYS A 69 -0.83 -13.82 -11.37
CA LYS A 69 -0.98 -15.27 -11.51
C LYS A 69 -0.35 -15.76 -12.81
N GLY A 70 -0.57 -15.04 -13.92
CA GLY A 70 -0.01 -15.37 -15.23
C GLY A 70 1.41 -14.82 -15.41
N ASN A 71 2.13 -15.38 -16.39
CA ASN A 71 3.44 -14.85 -16.78
C ASN A 71 3.30 -13.44 -17.35
N ASP A 72 4.33 -12.61 -17.18
CA ASP A 72 4.39 -11.24 -17.70
C ASP A 72 3.23 -10.34 -17.22
N SER A 73 2.57 -10.73 -16.13
CA SER A 73 1.45 -9.99 -15.55
C SER A 73 1.93 -8.87 -14.62
N LYS A 74 1.14 -7.79 -14.55
CA LYS A 74 1.49 -6.58 -13.82
C LYS A 74 0.34 -6.08 -12.95
N ILE A 75 0.65 -5.76 -11.70
CA ILE A 75 -0.27 -5.05 -10.80
C ILE A 75 0.44 -3.83 -10.25
N SER A 76 -0.20 -2.67 -10.39
CA SER A 76 0.29 -1.38 -9.90
C SER A 76 -0.72 -0.76 -8.94
N TRP A 77 -0.30 -0.58 -7.69
CA TRP A 77 -1.06 0.09 -6.66
C TRP A 77 -0.63 1.56 -6.58
N THR A 78 -1.57 2.48 -6.66
CA THR A 78 -1.34 3.90 -6.44
C THR A 78 -2.31 4.39 -5.39
N GLN A 79 -1.83 5.05 -4.34
CA GLN A 79 -2.69 5.54 -3.28
C GLN A 79 -2.29 6.93 -2.79
N VAL A 80 -3.31 7.73 -2.52
CA VAL A 80 -3.22 8.98 -1.77
C VAL A 80 -4.19 8.89 -0.60
N GLU A 81 -3.65 8.93 0.61
CA GLU A 81 -4.41 8.66 1.83
C GLU A 81 -4.29 9.82 2.80
N THR A 82 -5.45 10.35 3.21
CA THR A 82 -5.56 11.38 4.23
C THR A 82 -6.87 11.24 5.01
N GLY A 83 -6.89 11.84 6.20
CA GLY A 83 -8.13 12.09 6.93
C GLY A 83 -8.68 10.94 7.78
N SER A 84 -8.04 9.78 7.93
CA SER A 84 -8.51 8.76 8.89
C SER A 84 -7.93 9.00 10.28
N ALA A 85 -8.65 8.69 11.36
CA ALA A 85 -8.12 8.75 12.72
C ALA A 85 -7.03 7.69 12.91
N ILE A 86 -7.30 6.46 12.45
CA ILE A 86 -6.33 5.36 12.39
C ILE A 86 -6.39 4.71 11.01
N THR A 87 -5.24 4.57 10.36
CA THR A 87 -5.11 3.84 9.09
C THR A 87 -4.25 2.60 9.30
N TRP A 88 -4.75 1.45 8.86
CA TRP A 88 -4.00 0.20 8.87
C TRP A 88 -4.17 -0.55 7.54
N LYS A 89 -3.16 -0.47 6.67
CA LYS A 89 -3.26 -0.98 5.29
C LYS A 89 -1.93 -1.48 4.74
N TYR A 90 -1.99 -2.67 4.12
CA TYR A 90 -0.85 -3.26 3.42
C TYR A 90 -1.24 -3.84 2.06
N PRO A 91 -1.52 -3.01 1.03
CA PRO A 91 -1.73 -3.53 -0.33
C PRO A 91 -0.55 -4.39 -0.75
N SER A 92 -0.85 -5.62 -1.18
CA SER A 92 0.18 -6.64 -1.40
C SER A 92 0.16 -7.15 -2.83
N CYS A 93 1.33 -7.50 -3.38
CA CYS A 93 1.46 -8.23 -4.63
C CYS A 93 2.10 -9.60 -4.40
N ILE A 94 1.43 -10.64 -4.87
CA ILE A 94 1.98 -11.99 -5.00
C ILE A 94 2.42 -12.18 -6.44
N LEU A 95 3.73 -12.16 -6.66
CA LEU A 95 4.37 -12.28 -7.97
C LEU A 95 4.63 -13.75 -8.28
N LYS A 96 3.55 -14.45 -8.68
CA LYS A 96 3.58 -15.90 -8.93
C LYS A 96 4.09 -16.24 -10.33
N GLY A 97 3.62 -15.53 -11.35
CA GLY A 97 4.05 -15.73 -12.73
C GLY A 97 5.50 -15.31 -12.96
N HIS A 98 6.15 -15.94 -13.94
CA HIS A 98 7.47 -15.53 -14.39
C HIS A 98 7.42 -14.13 -15.00
N ASN A 99 8.49 -13.34 -14.83
CA ASN A 99 8.59 -11.96 -15.28
C ASN A 99 7.51 -11.02 -14.73
N SER A 100 6.72 -11.44 -13.73
CA SER A 100 5.64 -10.61 -13.21
C SER A 100 6.15 -9.40 -12.43
N ILE A 101 5.36 -8.32 -12.47
CA ILE A 101 5.74 -7.00 -11.97
C ILE A 101 4.73 -6.52 -10.94
N GLY A 102 5.22 -6.09 -9.78
CA GLY A 102 4.44 -5.46 -8.71
C GLY A 102 4.92 -4.04 -8.45
N GLU A 103 4.03 -3.07 -8.52
CA GLU A 103 4.38 -1.67 -8.21
C GLU A 103 3.49 -1.14 -7.09
N PHE A 104 4.07 -0.31 -6.24
CA PHE A 104 3.37 0.37 -5.16
C PHE A 104 3.86 1.80 -5.03
N TYR A 105 2.95 2.74 -5.18
CA TYR A 105 3.16 4.18 -5.02
C TYR A 105 2.20 4.69 -3.97
N SER A 106 2.72 5.30 -2.91
CA SER A 106 1.91 5.78 -1.79
C SER A 106 2.31 7.19 -1.37
N VAL A 107 1.29 8.04 -1.18
CA VAL A 107 1.40 9.29 -0.43
C VAL A 107 0.47 9.19 0.77
N ALA A 108 1.01 9.28 1.98
CA ALA A 108 0.25 9.22 3.23
C ALA A 108 0.44 10.52 4.01
N VAL A 109 -0.65 11.23 4.30
CA VAL A 109 -0.63 12.49 5.06
C VAL A 109 -1.38 12.33 6.37
N THR A 110 -0.73 12.71 7.46
CA THR A 110 -1.31 12.69 8.82
C THR A 110 -1.11 14.04 9.50
N ASN A 111 -2.09 14.46 10.30
CA ASN A 111 -2.08 15.69 11.09
C ASN A 111 -2.86 15.48 12.41
N ASN A 112 -2.86 16.48 13.30
CA ASN A 112 -3.53 16.43 14.60
C ASN A 112 -3.13 15.20 15.41
N MET A 113 -4.07 14.32 15.76
CA MET A 113 -3.86 13.10 16.55
C MET A 113 -3.94 11.83 15.69
N GLN A 114 -3.88 11.97 14.36
CA GLN A 114 -4.01 10.83 13.45
C GLN A 114 -2.82 9.86 13.59
N GLN A 115 -3.10 8.58 13.36
CA GLN A 115 -2.10 7.52 13.34
C GLN A 115 -2.22 6.71 12.04
N ALA A 116 -1.09 6.46 11.39
CA ALA A 116 -1.03 5.61 10.21
C ALA A 116 0.03 4.54 10.38
N ASP A 117 -0.33 3.27 10.16
CA ASP A 117 0.60 2.17 9.90
C ASP A 117 0.25 1.62 8.51
N THR A 118 1.02 2.05 7.52
CA THR A 118 0.75 1.79 6.11
C THR A 118 1.99 1.27 5.40
N GLY A 119 1.80 0.49 4.36
CA GLY A 119 2.89 0.10 3.48
C GLY A 119 2.45 -1.00 2.54
N THR A 120 3.35 -1.91 2.20
CA THR A 120 3.08 -2.92 1.17
C THR A 120 3.82 -4.22 1.43
N LYS A 121 3.33 -5.32 0.85
CA LYS A 121 4.02 -6.61 0.88
C LYS A 121 4.24 -7.12 -0.54
N MET A 122 5.49 -7.29 -0.93
CA MET A 122 5.90 -7.84 -2.22
C MET A 122 6.43 -9.25 -2.02
N MET A 123 5.71 -10.24 -2.54
CA MET A 123 6.06 -11.66 -2.42
C MET A 123 6.53 -12.17 -3.78
N HIS A 124 7.84 -12.34 -3.95
CA HIS A 124 8.47 -12.84 -5.16
C HIS A 124 8.53 -14.37 -5.15
N ILE A 125 7.82 -15.00 -6.08
CA ILE A 125 7.77 -16.46 -6.24
C ILE A 125 8.30 -16.87 -7.61
N GLY A 126 7.86 -16.20 -8.68
CA GLY A 126 8.31 -16.47 -10.04
C GLY A 126 9.73 -15.98 -10.31
N ARG A 127 10.39 -16.60 -11.30
CA ARG A 127 11.67 -16.13 -11.86
C ARG A 127 11.54 -14.75 -12.51
N ASN A 128 12.62 -13.97 -12.46
CA ASN A 128 12.75 -12.62 -13.04
C ASN A 128 11.69 -11.62 -12.58
N THR A 129 11.07 -11.84 -11.41
CA THR A 129 10.02 -10.97 -10.89
C THR A 129 10.59 -9.64 -10.45
N ARG A 130 9.83 -8.55 -10.64
CA ARG A 130 10.28 -7.19 -10.32
C ARG A 130 9.28 -6.51 -9.39
N SER A 131 9.77 -5.80 -8.40
CA SER A 131 8.94 -4.92 -7.59
C SER A 131 9.54 -3.54 -7.39
N THR A 132 8.65 -2.54 -7.40
CA THR A 132 8.99 -1.14 -7.13
C THR A 132 8.09 -0.64 -6.01
N ILE A 133 8.70 -0.09 -4.97
CA ILE A 133 8.01 0.49 -3.82
C ILE A 133 8.49 1.93 -3.69
N ILE A 134 7.57 2.88 -3.81
CA ILE A 134 7.81 4.29 -3.53
C ILE A 134 6.77 4.76 -2.52
N SER A 135 7.21 5.09 -1.33
CA SER A 135 6.34 5.61 -0.27
C SER A 135 6.81 6.98 0.18
N LYS A 136 5.87 7.93 0.26
CA LYS A 136 6.11 9.28 0.76
C LYS A 136 5.16 9.55 1.93
N GLY A 137 5.71 9.60 3.13
CA GLY A 137 4.97 9.91 4.35
C GLY A 137 5.10 11.38 4.72
N ILE A 138 4.00 12.03 5.07
CA ILE A 138 3.97 13.40 5.59
C ILE A 138 3.28 13.35 6.97
N SER A 139 3.96 13.86 7.99
CA SER A 139 3.47 13.93 9.37
C SER A 139 3.45 15.36 9.86
N ALA A 140 2.40 15.78 10.56
CA ALA A 140 2.18 17.15 11.00
C ALA A 140 1.46 17.22 12.36
N GLY A 141 1.54 18.36 13.05
CA GLY A 141 0.85 18.51 14.33
C GLY A 141 1.43 17.56 15.39
N ASN A 142 0.60 16.68 15.96
CA ASN A 142 1.03 15.65 16.92
C ASN A 142 0.88 14.23 16.35
N SER A 143 0.75 14.09 15.03
CA SER A 143 0.41 12.81 14.40
C SER A 143 1.60 11.85 14.36
N GLN A 144 1.29 10.58 14.13
CA GLN A 144 2.29 9.51 13.99
C GLN A 144 2.08 8.79 12.66
N ASN A 145 3.06 8.87 11.76
CA ASN A 145 3.03 8.21 10.47
C ASN A 145 4.09 7.11 10.43
N SER A 146 3.68 5.87 10.21
CA SER A 146 4.59 4.72 10.13
C SER A 146 4.46 4.06 8.77
N TYR A 147 5.58 3.97 8.06
CA TYR A 147 5.72 3.04 6.95
C TYR A 147 6.13 1.66 7.47
N ARG A 148 5.44 0.61 7.03
CA ARG A 148 5.83 -0.79 7.28
C ARG A 148 5.68 -1.63 6.03
N GLY A 149 6.79 -2.15 5.54
CA GLY A 149 6.84 -2.92 4.28
C GLY A 149 7.50 -4.27 4.46
N LEU A 150 7.11 -5.25 3.63
CA LEU A 150 7.77 -6.54 3.52
C LEU A 150 8.13 -6.80 2.05
N VAL A 151 9.40 -7.10 1.78
CA VAL A 151 9.84 -7.70 0.53
C VAL A 151 10.32 -9.11 0.86
N ARG A 152 9.65 -10.12 0.31
CA ARG A 152 10.03 -11.51 0.50
C ARG A 152 10.36 -12.16 -0.83
N ILE A 153 11.58 -12.67 -0.94
CA ILE A 153 12.09 -13.40 -2.10
C ILE A 153 12.22 -14.86 -1.72
N LEU A 154 11.38 -15.71 -2.32
CA LEU A 154 11.42 -17.15 -2.08
C LEU A 154 12.57 -17.80 -2.86
N LYS A 155 13.01 -18.97 -2.41
CA LYS A 155 14.13 -19.76 -2.98
C LYS A 155 14.08 -19.94 -4.51
N ASN A 156 12.87 -20.05 -5.08
CA ASN A 156 12.67 -20.32 -6.51
C ASN A 156 12.59 -19.05 -7.37
N ALA A 157 12.60 -17.86 -6.77
CA ALA A 157 12.46 -16.59 -7.47
C ALA A 157 13.82 -16.08 -7.97
N GLU A 158 14.45 -16.84 -8.87
CA GLU A 158 15.76 -16.50 -9.48
C GLU A 158 15.70 -15.13 -10.17
N ASN A 159 16.77 -14.32 -10.03
CA ASN A 159 16.87 -12.97 -10.63
C ASN A 159 15.73 -12.02 -10.19
N ALA A 160 15.15 -12.23 -9.01
CA ALA A 160 14.17 -11.31 -8.46
C ALA A 160 14.82 -9.94 -8.18
N ARG A 161 14.11 -8.86 -8.50
CA ARG A 161 14.60 -7.49 -8.26
C ARG A 161 13.57 -6.71 -7.46
N ASN A 162 14.04 -6.00 -6.44
CA ASN A 162 13.25 -5.02 -5.72
C ASN A 162 13.97 -3.68 -5.69
N PHE A 163 13.22 -2.60 -5.88
CA PHE A 163 13.65 -1.26 -5.54
C PHE A 163 12.64 -0.68 -4.55
N SER A 164 13.12 -0.20 -3.40
CA SER A 164 12.29 0.37 -2.35
C SER A 164 12.83 1.72 -1.91
N GLN A 165 12.00 2.75 -1.97
CA GLN A 165 12.30 4.10 -1.51
C GLN A 165 11.19 4.57 -0.56
N CYS A 166 11.58 4.98 0.64
CA CYS A 166 10.67 5.49 1.67
C CYS A 166 11.18 6.86 2.12
N ASP A 167 10.46 7.91 1.75
CA ASP A 167 10.77 9.28 2.14
C ASP A 167 9.77 9.74 3.20
N SER A 168 10.24 10.44 4.22
CA SER A 168 9.39 11.01 5.28
C SER A 168 9.64 12.51 5.41
N LEU A 169 8.56 13.29 5.49
CA LEU A 169 8.57 14.72 5.75
C LEU A 169 7.83 15.03 7.06
N LEU A 170 8.51 15.70 7.98
CA LEU A 170 7.92 16.15 9.24
C LEU A 170 7.63 17.66 9.16
N LEU A 171 6.42 18.05 9.55
CA LEU A 171 5.95 19.42 9.59
C LEU A 171 5.71 19.83 11.05
N GLY A 172 6.78 20.29 11.70
CA GLY A 172 6.79 20.69 13.10
C GLY A 172 7.61 19.74 13.98
N ASP A 173 7.69 20.08 15.26
CA ASP A 173 8.56 19.45 16.27
C ASP A 173 7.84 18.40 17.13
N ARG A 174 6.52 18.25 17.00
CA ARG A 174 5.68 17.35 17.81
C ARG A 174 5.16 16.12 17.07
N CYS A 175 5.36 16.03 15.76
CA CYS A 175 4.93 14.90 14.96
C CYS A 175 6.03 13.84 14.85
N GLY A 176 5.65 12.60 14.58
CA GLY A 176 6.58 11.49 14.34
C GLY A 176 6.41 10.87 12.97
N ALA A 177 7.52 10.44 12.37
CA ALA A 177 7.55 9.61 11.18
C ALA A 177 8.48 8.41 11.41
N HIS A 178 7.98 7.19 11.17
CA HIS A 178 8.68 5.94 11.45
C HIS A 178 8.75 5.08 10.20
N THR A 179 9.79 4.29 10.04
CA THR A 179 9.98 3.42 8.86
C THR A 179 10.49 2.05 9.31
N PHE A 180 9.71 1.01 9.01
CA PHE A 180 9.95 -0.39 9.40
C PHE A 180 10.00 -1.29 8.15
N PRO A 181 11.11 -1.30 7.40
CA PRO A 181 11.26 -2.17 6.23
C PRO A 181 11.70 -3.57 6.66
N TYR A 182 11.07 -4.59 6.08
CA TYR A 182 11.46 -5.99 6.23
C TYR A 182 11.87 -6.53 4.87
N ILE A 183 13.06 -7.14 4.81
CA ILE A 183 13.56 -7.82 3.61
C ILE A 183 13.95 -9.23 4.02
N GLU A 184 13.27 -10.21 3.45
CA GLU A 184 13.54 -11.64 3.64
C GLU A 184 13.93 -12.22 2.27
N ALA A 185 15.21 -12.52 2.07
CA ALA A 185 15.70 -13.10 0.83
C ALA A 185 16.23 -14.51 1.09
N ASP A 186 15.46 -15.51 0.68
CA ASP A 186 15.84 -16.93 0.74
C ASP A 186 16.56 -17.38 -0.54
N ASN A 187 16.91 -16.44 -1.43
CA ASN A 187 17.59 -16.70 -2.70
C ASN A 187 18.99 -16.06 -2.70
N SER A 188 19.97 -16.75 -3.27
CA SER A 188 21.36 -16.30 -3.38
C SER A 188 21.66 -15.53 -4.66
N ASN A 189 20.73 -15.51 -5.64
CA ASN A 189 20.91 -14.98 -6.99
C ASN A 189 19.93 -13.84 -7.32
#